data_AF-A0A3N6P0Y5-F1
#
_entry.id   AF-A0A3N6P0Y5-F1
#
_cell.length_a   1.000
_cell.length_b   1.000
_cell.length_c   1.000
_cell.angle_alpha   90.00
_cell.angle_beta   90.00
_cell.angle_gamma   90.00
#
_symmetry.space_group_name_H-M   'P 1'
#
loop_
_entity.id
_entity.type
_entity.pdbx_description
1 polymer ?
#
loop_
_entity_poly.entity_id
_entity_poly.type
_entity_poly.pdbx_seq_one_letter_code
_entity_poly.pdbx_strand_id
1 'polypeptide(L)' 'MSNKIKFATVWLAGCSGCHMSFLDLDEWLFELANHVEVVYSPVGSDIKEYP' A
#
# COMPACT_ATOMS: atom_id res chain seq x y z
N MET A 1 18.84 3.24 -5.64
CA MET A 1 17.81 2.94 -4.63
C MET A 1 17.16 4.24 -4.26
N SER A 2 15.82 4.31 -4.30
CA SER A 2 15.12 5.53 -3.91
C SER A 2 15.31 5.73 -2.40
N ASN A 3 15.46 6.97 -1.93
CA ASN A 3 15.56 7.29 -0.49
C ASN A 3 14.17 7.29 0.18
N LYS A 4 13.16 6.68 -0.46
CA LYS A 4 11.77 6.66 0.00
C LYS A 4 11.59 5.63 1.10
N ILE A 5 10.59 5.88 1.95
CA ILE A 5 10.22 4.94 3.02
C ILE A 5 9.61 3.69 2.38
N LYS A 6 10.10 2.51 2.75
CA LYS A 6 9.46 1.25 2.33
C LYS A 6 8.15 1.09 3.08
N PHE A 7 7.06 0.93 2.35
CA PHE A 7 5.70 0.84 2.88
C PHE A 7 5.02 -0.44 2.39
N ALA A 8 4.44 -1.19 3.33
CA ALA A 8 3.69 -2.40 3.02
C ALA A 8 2.38 -2.41 3.81
N THR A 9 1.32 -2.91 3.19
CA THR A 9 0.04 -3.14 3.85
C THR A 9 -0.26 -4.64 3.86
N VAL A 10 -0.96 -5.15 4.88
CA VAL A 10 -1.24 -6.59 5.01
C VAL A 10 -2.68 -6.84 5.41
N TRP A 11 -3.24 -7.98 5.00
CA TRP A 11 -4.52 -8.48 5.46
C TRP A 11 -4.29 -9.56 6.50
N LEU A 12 -5.01 -9.46 7.62
CA LEU A 12 -5.11 -10.52 8.61
C LEU A 12 -6.52 -11.11 8.53
N ALA A 13 -7.16 -11.42 9.66
CA ALA A 13 -8.55 -11.87 9.70
C ALA A 13 -9.56 -10.69 9.62
N GLY A 14 -9.48 -9.89 8.57
CA GLY A 14 -10.34 -8.71 8.35
C GLY A 14 -11.21 -8.81 7.09
N CYS A 15 -12.10 -7.83 6.88
CA CYS A 15 -13.01 -7.77 5.73
C CYS A 15 -12.48 -6.97 4.53
N SER A 16 -11.20 -6.59 4.52
CA SER A 16 -10.56 -5.64 3.58
C SER A 16 -11.01 -4.17 3.65
N GLY A 17 -12.01 -3.83 4.48
CA GLY A 17 -12.56 -2.47 4.57
C GLY A 17 -11.53 -1.37 4.87
N CYS A 18 -10.52 -1.64 5.71
CA CYS A 18 -9.44 -0.68 5.96
C CYS A 18 -8.59 -0.37 4.73
N HIS A 19 -8.41 -1.35 3.83
CA HIS A 19 -7.67 -1.14 2.58
C HIS A 19 -8.51 -0.44 1.54
N MET A 20 -9.81 -0.77 1.46
CA MET A 20 -10.73 -0.01 0.61
C MET A 20 -10.82 1.46 1.05
N SER A 21 -10.96 1.72 2.35
CA SER A 21 -10.93 3.08 2.90
C SER A 21 -9.58 3.79 2.69
N PHE A 22 -8.47 3.06 2.59
CA PHE A 22 -7.17 3.62 2.22
C PHE A 22 -7.13 3.98 0.72
N LEU A 23 -7.75 3.17 -0.14
CA LEU A 23 -7.86 3.47 -1.57
C LEU A 23 -8.83 4.63 -1.86
N ASP A 24 -9.82 4.86 -0.99
CA ASP A 24 -10.73 6.01 -1.02
C ASP A 24 -10.04 7.35 -0.65
N LEU A 25 -8.71 7.38 -0.53
CA LEU A 25 -7.92 8.62 -0.49
C LEU A 25 -7.73 9.24 -1.89
N ASP A 26 -8.13 8.52 -2.95
CA ASP A 26 -8.16 8.97 -4.33
C ASP A 26 -6.82 9.58 -4.80
N GLU A 27 -6.82 10.83 -5.23
CA GLU A 27 -5.67 11.56 -5.75
C GLU A 27 -4.56 11.76 -4.70
N TRP A 28 -4.89 11.71 -3.41
CA TRP A 28 -3.91 11.86 -2.33
C TRP A 28 -2.91 10.69 -2.29
N LEU A 29 -3.27 9.54 -2.87
CA LEU A 29 -2.35 8.41 -3.04
C LEU A 29 -1.14 8.76 -3.90
N PHE A 30 -1.28 9.67 -4.87
CA PHE A 30 -0.16 10.13 -5.68
C PHE A 30 0.83 10.96 -4.86
N GLU A 31 0.34 11.78 -3.93
CA GLU A 31 1.20 12.49 -2.98
C GLU A 31 1.91 11.52 -2.04
N LEU A 32 1.20 10.52 -1.52
CA LEU A 32 1.82 9.47 -0.72
C LEU A 32 2.93 8.74 -1.49
N ALA A 33 2.70 8.42 -2.77
CA ALA A 33 3.67 7.75 -3.65
C ALA A 33 4.95 8.58 -3.89
N ASN A 34 4.93 9.90 -3.67
CA ASN A 34 6.14 10.73 -3.69
C ASN A 34 7.06 10.43 -2.49
N HIS A 35 6.50 9.99 -1.36
CA HIS A 35 7.23 9.77 -0.11
C HIS A 35 7.56 8.30 0.18
N VAL A 36 6.76 7.37 -0.35
CA VAL A 36 6.91 5.93 -0.06
C VAL A 36 7.15 5.09 -1.30
N GLU A 37 7.82 3.97 -1.08
CA GLU A 37 7.92 2.87 -2.03
C GLU A 37 7.01 1.75 -1.55
N VAL A 38 5.90 1.50 -2.25
CA VAL A 38 4.97 0.43 -1.90
C VAL A 38 5.59 -0.91 -2.30
N VAL A 39 6.07 -1.67 -1.31
CA VAL A 39 6.80 -2.92 -1.55
C VAL A 39 5.90 -4.15 -1.49
N TYR A 40 4.71 -4.03 -0.91
CA TYR A 40 3.72 -5.11 -0.84
C TYR A 40 2.34 -4.55 -0.49
N SER A 41 1.31 -5.00 -1.21
CA SER A 41 -0.10 -4.74 -0.90
C SER A 41 -0.97 -5.87 -1.46
N PRO A 42 -1.86 -6.50 -0.65
CA PRO A 42 -2.75 -7.58 -1.10
C PRO A 42 -3.74 -7.18 -2.20
N VAL A 43 -4.07 -5.89 -2.31
CA VAL A 43 -5.05 -5.36 -3.28
C VAL A 43 -4.42 -4.42 -4.31
N GLY A 44 -3.28 -3.81 -3.99
CA GLY A 44 -2.62 -2.79 -4.82
C GLY A 44 -1.35 -3.27 -5.54
N SER A 45 -0.96 -4.54 -5.41
CA SER A 45 0.23 -5.09 -6.06
C SER A 45 0.10 -6.57 -6.37
N ASP A 46 0.81 -7.06 -7.38
CA ASP A 46 0.88 -8.49 -7.70
C ASP A 46 1.94 -9.27 -6.91
N ILE A 47 2.67 -8.60 -6.01
CA ILE A 47 3.73 -9.20 -5.19
C ILE A 47 3.08 -10.17 -4.19
N LYS A 48 3.51 -11.43 -4.22
CA LYS A 48 2.92 -12.51 -3.41
C LYS A 48 3.68 -12.77 -2.10
N GLU A 49 4.97 -12.48 -2.10
CA GLU A 49 5.84 -12.67 -0.93
C GLU A 49 6.03 -11.33 -0.21
N TYR A 50 5.82 -11.34 1.11
CA TYR A 50 6.10 -10.17 1.93
C TYR A 50 7.63 -10.03 2.09
N PRO A 51 8.20 -8.84 1.81
CA PRO A 51 9.65 -8.60 1.83
C PRO A 51 10.26 -8.48 3.24
#